data_AF-A0A7W6MBI5-F1
#
_entry.id   AF-A0A7W6MBI5-F1
#
_cell.length_a   1.000
_cell.length_b   1.000
_cell.length_c   1.000
_cell.angle_alpha   90.00
_cell.angle_beta   90.00
_cell.angle_gamma   90.00
#
_symmetry.space_group_name_H-M   'P 1'
#
loop_
_entity.id
_entity.type
_entity.pdbx_description
1 polymer ?
#
loop_
_entity_poly.entity_id
_entity_poly.type
_entity_poly.pdbx_seq_one_letter_code
_entity_poly.pdbx_strand_id
1 'polypeptide(L)'
;MQNLWAMVGPKDALWIIGDFAHGPRAKDTDWLRKLFDKLPGAEKHLIVGNHDLEPTQALPWTSVTHLAEVRDGPQKQAHTLCHYPMITWNHARRDALQIFGHVHNNWKGSRNSVNAGVDVWDFMPVRFEDIARRAKTLPVNKHWQDVEHNAKEI
;
A
#
# COMPACT_ATOMS: atom_id res chain seq x y z
N MET A 1 -8.43 14.90 3.56
CA MET A 1 -8.62 14.36 4.93
C MET A 1 -10.01 13.82 5.17
N GLN A 2 -11.10 14.44 4.72
CA GLN A 2 -12.47 13.95 4.97
C GLN A 2 -12.67 12.48 4.55
N ASN A 3 -12.12 12.07 3.40
CA ASN A 3 -12.16 10.69 2.91
C ASN A 3 -11.51 9.68 3.85
N LEU A 4 -10.39 10.04 4.50
CA LEU A 4 -9.70 9.17 5.46
C LEU A 4 -10.57 8.96 6.71
N TRP A 5 -11.11 10.04 7.27
CA TRP A 5 -11.95 9.98 8.48
C TRP A 5 -13.28 9.26 8.26
N ALA A 6 -13.78 9.20 7.02
CA ALA A 6 -15.00 8.46 6.69
C ALA A 6 -14.81 6.93 6.72
N MET A 7 -13.57 6.44 6.53
CA MET A 7 -13.29 5.02 6.28
C MET A 7 -12.39 4.36 7.33
N VAL A 8 -11.56 5.16 8.02
CA VAL A 8 -10.58 4.71 8.99
C VAL A 8 -11.07 5.06 10.39
N GLY A 9 -11.42 4.02 11.16
CA GLY A 9 -11.88 4.14 12.54
C GLY A 9 -10.74 4.43 13.52
N PRO A 10 -11.07 4.83 14.76
CA PRO A 10 -10.08 5.21 15.77
C PRO A 10 -9.22 4.05 16.29
N LYS A 11 -9.55 2.80 15.94
CA LYS A 11 -8.80 1.59 16.33
C LYS A 11 -8.09 0.92 15.16
N ASP A 12 -8.23 1.46 13.95
CA ASP A 12 -7.69 0.85 12.75
C ASP A 12 -6.20 1.19 12.59
N ALA A 13 -5.47 0.31 11.91
CA ALA A 13 -4.12 0.56 11.43
C ALA A 13 -4.18 1.16 10.02
N LEU A 14 -3.62 2.36 9.86
CA LEU A 14 -3.49 3.03 8.57
C LEU A 14 -2.11 2.75 7.97
N TRP A 15 -2.09 2.05 6.83
CA TRP A 15 -0.88 1.81 6.05
C TRP A 15 -0.82 2.77 4.86
N ILE A 16 0.23 3.58 4.80
CA ILE A 16 0.52 4.48 3.67
C ILE A 16 1.60 3.84 2.81
N ILE A 17 1.27 3.55 1.55
CA ILE A 17 2.13 2.81 0.62
C ILE A 17 2.97 3.78 -0.21
N GLY A 18 3.76 4.57 0.51
CA GLY A 18 4.71 5.55 0.00
C GLY A 18 4.11 6.84 -0.51
N ASP A 19 5.00 7.79 -0.79
CA ASP A 19 4.73 9.12 -1.31
C ASP A 19 3.66 9.86 -0.50
N PHE A 20 3.85 9.90 0.83
CA PHE A 20 2.95 10.58 1.75
C PHE A 20 2.78 12.07 1.42
N ALA A 21 3.86 12.71 0.98
CA ALA A 21 3.86 14.06 0.47
C ALA A 21 4.91 14.24 -0.62
N HIS A 22 4.63 15.12 -1.58
CA HIS A 22 5.55 15.44 -2.67
C HIS A 22 5.67 16.96 -2.90
N GLY A 23 6.69 17.35 -3.67
CA GLY A 23 6.94 18.75 -4.02
C GLY A 23 7.65 19.56 -2.94
N PRO A 24 7.81 20.89 -3.13
CA PRO A 24 8.62 21.73 -2.23
C PRO A 24 8.18 21.69 -0.76
N ARG A 25 6.89 21.54 -0.50
CA ARG A 25 6.33 21.49 0.86
C ARG A 25 6.69 20.21 1.61
N ALA A 26 7.04 19.13 0.92
CA ALA A 26 7.52 17.90 1.55
C ALA A 26 8.90 18.07 2.23
N LYS A 27 9.52 19.25 2.13
CA LYS A 27 10.74 19.62 2.87
C LYS A 27 10.45 20.46 4.12
N ASP A 28 9.21 20.89 4.31
CA ASP A 28 8.76 21.70 5.43
C ASP A 28 8.24 20.77 6.54
N THR A 29 9.04 20.63 7.60
CA THR A 29 8.76 19.75 8.74
C THR A 29 7.49 20.14 9.49
N ASP A 30 7.21 21.44 9.63
CA ASP A 30 6.03 21.94 10.33
C ASP A 30 4.76 21.66 9.54
N TRP A 31 4.83 21.84 8.22
CA TRP A 31 3.72 21.49 7.34
C TRP A 31 3.45 19.98 7.34
N LEU A 32 4.50 19.16 7.24
CA LEU A 32 4.40 17.70 7.32
C LEU A 32 3.79 17.26 8.64
N ARG A 33 4.22 17.85 9.76
CA ARG A 33 3.67 17.56 11.08
C ARG A 33 2.18 17.88 11.16
N LYS A 34 1.77 19.06 10.69
CA LYS A 34 0.36 19.47 10.62
C LYS A 34 -0.48 18.57 9.71
N LEU A 35 0.10 18.01 8.66
CA LEU A 35 -0.56 17.04 7.80
C LEU A 35 -0.73 15.70 8.52
N PHE A 36 0.35 15.21 9.15
CA PHE A 36 0.37 13.95 9.89
C PHE A 36 -0.63 13.93 11.05
N ASP A 37 -0.72 15.02 11.81
CA ASP A 37 -1.62 15.13 12.97
C ASP A 37 -3.10 15.02 12.61
N LYS A 38 -3.44 15.24 11.33
CA LYS A 38 -4.80 15.08 10.82
C LYS A 38 -5.12 13.65 10.38
N LEU A 39 -4.14 12.73 10.36
CA LEU A 39 -4.38 11.34 9.99
C LEU A 39 -5.21 10.64 11.07
N PRO A 40 -6.29 9.93 10.70
CA PRO A 40 -7.04 9.06 11.61
C PRO A 40 -6.28 7.76 11.91
N GLY A 41 -6.89 6.88 12.71
CA GLY A 41 -6.34 5.57 13.08
C GLY A 41 -5.54 5.59 14.38
N ALA A 42 -5.47 4.42 15.02
CA ALA A 42 -4.65 4.21 16.22
C ALA A 42 -3.17 4.04 15.86
N GLU A 43 -2.92 3.37 14.74
CA GLU A 43 -1.58 3.08 14.24
C GLU A 43 -1.40 3.65 12.84
N LYS A 44 -0.22 4.20 12.56
CA LYS A 44 0.10 4.84 11.28
C LYS A 44 1.43 4.31 10.81
N HIS A 45 1.43 3.57 9.71
CA HIS A 45 2.62 2.92 9.18
C HIS A 45 2.96 3.49 7.81
N LEU A 46 4.24 3.72 7.57
CA LEU A 46 4.77 4.16 6.29
C LEU A 46 5.58 3.04 5.64
N ILE A 47 5.19 2.68 4.42
CA ILE A 47 6.06 2.00 3.46
C ILE A 47 6.75 3.09 2.64
N VAL A 48 8.07 3.23 2.73
CA VAL A 48 8.81 4.37 2.17
C VAL A 48 8.78 4.35 0.63
N GLY A 49 8.24 5.42 0.03
CA GLY A 49 8.30 5.73 -1.39
C GLY A 49 9.49 6.63 -1.75
N ASN A 50 9.69 6.90 -3.05
CA ASN A 50 10.83 7.70 -3.50
C ASN A 50 10.72 9.19 -3.12
N HIS A 51 9.53 9.70 -2.81
CA HIS A 51 9.34 11.08 -2.38
C HIS A 51 9.38 11.26 -0.86
N ASP A 52 9.38 10.16 -0.09
CA ASP A 52 9.42 10.19 1.37
C ASP A 52 10.85 10.39 1.86
N LEU A 53 11.35 11.61 1.74
CA LEU A 53 12.67 12.00 2.25
C LEU A 53 12.70 12.00 3.79
N GLU A 54 13.88 12.23 4.36
CA GLU A 54 14.12 12.20 5.81
C GLU A 54 13.08 12.98 6.65
N PRO A 55 12.62 14.20 6.27
CA PRO A 55 11.58 14.91 7.00
C PRO A 55 10.25 14.15 7.12
N THR A 56 9.86 13.42 6.08
CA THR A 56 8.64 12.59 6.07
C THR A 56 8.82 11.36 6.95
N GLN A 57 9.98 10.70 6.85
CA GLN A 57 10.27 9.50 7.64
C GLN A 57 10.42 9.80 9.14
N ALA A 58 10.84 11.02 9.50
CA ALA A 58 11.00 11.48 10.88
C ALA A 58 9.67 11.82 11.60
N LEU A 59 8.53 11.77 10.91
CA LEU A 59 7.21 11.94 11.54
C LEU A 59 6.94 10.78 12.54
N PRO A 60 6.03 10.96 13.51
CA PRO A 60 5.82 9.97 14.57
C PRO A 60 4.95 8.79 14.11
N TRP A 61 5.46 8.05 13.11
CA TRP A 61 4.89 6.80 12.61
C TRP A 61 5.01 5.68 13.67
N THR A 62 4.05 4.76 13.66
CA THR A 62 4.16 3.49 14.37
C THR A 62 5.27 2.63 13.78
N SER A 63 5.46 2.65 12.46
CA SER A 63 6.63 2.07 11.79
C SER A 63 6.95 2.77 10.48
N VAL A 64 8.23 2.74 10.09
CA VAL A 64 8.74 3.19 8.79
C VAL A 64 9.61 2.09 8.21
N THR A 65 9.19 1.48 7.09
CA THR A 65 9.94 0.40 6.43
C THR A 65 9.85 0.51 4.91
N HIS A 66 10.75 -0.13 4.16
CA HIS A 66 10.61 -0.19 2.69
C HIS A 66 9.70 -1.33 2.21
N LEU A 67 9.55 -2.34 3.05
CA LEU A 67 8.74 -3.54 2.79
C LEU A 67 8.17 -4.02 4.12
N ALA A 68 6.93 -4.50 4.11
CA ALA A 68 6.30 -5.12 5.27
C ALA A 68 5.43 -6.31 4.86
N GLU A 69 5.25 -7.23 5.80
CA GLU A 69 4.28 -8.31 5.70
C GLU A 69 3.16 -8.08 6.70
N VAL A 70 1.94 -7.92 6.21
CA VAL A 70 0.76 -7.62 7.03
C VAL A 70 -0.23 -8.76 6.93
N ARG A 71 -0.65 -9.30 8.07
CA ARG A 71 -1.65 -10.37 8.13
C ARG A 71 -3.04 -9.78 8.11
N ASP A 72 -3.80 -10.09 7.07
CA ASP A 72 -5.19 -9.65 6.92
C ASP A 72 -5.99 -10.70 6.13
N GLY A 73 -7.30 -10.51 6.04
CA GLY A 73 -8.20 -11.39 5.31
C GLY A 73 -8.65 -12.63 6.07
N PRO A 74 -9.49 -13.47 5.43
CA PRO A 74 -10.16 -14.59 6.10
C PRO A 74 -9.20 -15.68 6.58
N GLN A 75 -8.04 -15.84 5.93
CA GLN A 75 -7.03 -16.84 6.31
C GLN A 75 -5.85 -16.22 7.10
N LYS A 76 -5.87 -14.90 7.36
CA LYS A 76 -4.78 -14.15 8.01
C LYS A 76 -3.41 -14.40 7.37
N GLN A 77 -3.40 -14.57 6.04
CA GLN A 77 -2.17 -14.75 5.28
C GLN A 77 -1.37 -13.44 5.24
N ALA A 78 -0.06 -13.57 5.11
CA ALA A 78 0.85 -12.43 5.14
C ALA A 78 0.92 -11.78 3.75
N HIS A 79 0.30 -10.62 3.60
CA HIS A 79 0.33 -9.80 2.40
C HIS A 79 1.56 -8.90 2.37
N THR A 80 2.20 -8.78 1.21
CA THR A 80 3.41 -7.95 1.07
C THR A 80 3.04 -6.54 0.66
N LEU A 81 3.46 -5.55 1.44
CA LEU A 81 3.36 -4.14 1.10
C LEU A 81 4.73 -3.64 0.67
N CYS A 82 4.79 -3.01 -0.49
CA CYS A 82 6.00 -2.37 -1.03
C CYS A 82 5.55 -1.20 -1.92
N HIS A 83 6.20 -0.04 -1.83
CA HIS A 83 5.82 1.10 -2.66
C HIS A 83 5.88 0.76 -4.16
N TYR A 84 6.92 0.02 -4.57
CA TYR A 84 7.12 -0.37 -5.96
C TYR A 84 6.39 -1.68 -6.29
N PRO A 85 5.87 -1.83 -7.52
CA PRO A 85 5.39 -3.12 -7.98
C PRO A 85 6.53 -4.15 -7.99
N MET A 86 6.23 -5.34 -7.50
CA MET A 86 7.19 -6.46 -7.45
C MET A 86 6.76 -7.55 -8.43
N ILE A 87 7.74 -8.19 -9.07
CA ILE A 87 7.47 -9.33 -9.94
C ILE A 87 7.07 -10.57 -9.11
N THR A 88 7.72 -10.77 -7.95
CA THR A 88 7.34 -11.77 -6.93
C THR A 88 7.71 -11.31 -5.51
N TRP A 89 7.18 -11.98 -4.49
CA TRP A 89 7.33 -11.70 -3.06
C TRP A 89 7.15 -13.00 -2.24
N ASN A 90 7.47 -12.95 -0.95
CA ASN A 90 7.26 -14.08 -0.06
C ASN A 90 5.77 -14.46 -0.01
N HIS A 91 5.48 -15.75 0.03
CA HIS A 91 4.11 -16.28 0.03
C HIS A 91 3.26 -15.98 -1.22
N ALA A 92 3.82 -15.49 -2.33
CA ALA A 92 3.06 -15.25 -3.57
C ALA A 92 2.25 -16.48 -4.05
N ARG A 93 2.75 -17.71 -3.82
CA ARG A 93 2.05 -18.98 -4.11
C ARG A 93 1.04 -19.42 -3.05
N ARG A 94 0.85 -18.65 -1.99
CA ARG A 94 0.01 -18.98 -0.82
C ARG A 94 -1.05 -17.90 -0.59
N ASP A 95 -1.69 -17.45 -1.68
CA ASP A 95 -2.76 -16.45 -1.69
C ASP A 95 -2.40 -15.08 -1.09
N ALA A 96 -1.09 -14.81 -0.91
CA ALA A 96 -0.61 -13.50 -0.50
C ALA A 96 -0.62 -12.54 -1.69
N LEU A 97 -1.40 -11.48 -1.58
CA LEU A 97 -1.32 -10.34 -2.47
C LEU A 97 -0.09 -9.47 -2.17
N GLN A 98 0.48 -8.91 -3.24
CA GLN A 98 1.33 -7.74 -3.14
C GLN A 98 0.51 -6.47 -3.32
N ILE A 99 0.75 -5.47 -2.49
CA ILE A 99 0.01 -4.21 -2.49
C ILE A 99 1.02 -3.09 -2.68
N PHE A 100 0.81 -2.25 -3.70
CA PHE A 100 1.80 -1.28 -4.16
C PHE A 100 1.21 0.07 -4.56
N GLY A 101 2.06 1.05 -4.83
CA GLY A 101 1.70 2.38 -5.30
C GLY A 101 2.56 2.78 -6.51
N HIS A 102 3.18 3.97 -6.45
CA HIS A 102 4.20 4.48 -7.38
C HIS A 102 3.76 4.76 -8.83
N VAL A 103 3.07 3.83 -9.47
CA VAL A 103 2.81 3.85 -10.92
C VAL A 103 1.58 4.67 -11.32
N HIS A 104 0.91 5.30 -10.36
CA HIS A 104 -0.32 6.08 -10.58
C HIS A 104 -1.37 5.30 -11.38
N ASN A 105 -2.22 5.99 -12.14
CA ASN A 105 -3.22 5.41 -13.03
C ASN A 105 -2.67 4.65 -14.25
N ASN A 106 -1.34 4.58 -14.43
CA ASN A 106 -0.73 3.87 -15.56
C ASN A 106 -0.97 2.35 -15.47
N TRP A 107 -1.07 1.80 -14.26
CA TRP A 107 -1.30 0.37 -14.09
C TRP A 107 -2.06 0.03 -12.81
N LYS A 108 -3.17 -0.71 -12.93
CA LYS A 108 -4.00 -1.14 -11.79
C LYS A 108 -3.46 -2.36 -11.05
N GLY A 109 -2.52 -3.09 -11.65
CA GLY A 109 -1.98 -4.35 -11.13
C GLY A 109 -2.39 -5.60 -11.91
N SER A 110 -2.16 -6.75 -11.31
CA SER A 110 -2.51 -8.10 -11.74
C SER A 110 -3.32 -8.83 -10.66
N ARG A 111 -3.73 -10.07 -10.94
CA ARG A 111 -4.55 -10.88 -10.02
C ARG A 111 -3.94 -11.14 -8.65
N ASN A 112 -2.62 -11.04 -8.54
CA ASN A 112 -1.85 -11.26 -7.32
C ASN A 112 -1.16 -10.00 -6.80
N SER A 113 -1.17 -8.89 -7.53
CA SER A 113 -0.48 -7.64 -7.17
C SER A 113 -1.38 -6.46 -7.49
N VAL A 114 -1.75 -5.64 -6.50
CA VAL A 114 -2.79 -4.61 -6.66
C VAL A 114 -2.25 -3.23 -6.32
N ASN A 115 -2.51 -2.27 -7.23
CA ASN A 115 -2.20 -0.87 -7.00
C ASN A 115 -3.23 -0.27 -6.01
N ALA A 116 -2.74 0.23 -4.89
CA ALA A 116 -3.46 0.93 -3.82
C ALA A 116 -3.29 2.46 -3.89
N GLY A 117 -2.69 2.99 -4.96
CA GLY A 117 -2.60 4.41 -5.25
C GLY A 117 -3.98 5.07 -5.25
N VAL A 118 -4.13 6.15 -4.48
CA VAL A 118 -5.43 6.79 -4.27
C VAL A 118 -6.08 7.27 -5.57
N ASP A 119 -5.29 7.56 -6.60
CA ASP A 119 -5.73 7.96 -7.93
C ASP A 119 -6.40 6.85 -8.74
N VAL A 120 -6.25 5.58 -8.36
CA VAL A 120 -7.03 4.45 -8.90
C VAL A 120 -8.17 4.00 -7.97
N TRP A 121 -8.42 4.75 -6.90
CA TRP A 121 -9.47 4.49 -5.89
C TRP A 121 -10.28 5.76 -5.56
N ASP A 122 -10.52 6.63 -6.54
CA ASP A 122 -11.33 7.86 -6.39
C ASP A 122 -10.88 8.77 -5.24
N PHE A 123 -9.58 8.78 -4.97
CA PHE A 123 -8.95 9.49 -3.86
C PHE A 123 -9.45 9.06 -2.47
N MET A 124 -9.87 7.80 -2.33
CA MET A 124 -10.30 7.17 -1.09
C MET A 124 -9.23 6.20 -0.56
N PRO A 125 -9.09 6.05 0.78
CA PRO A 125 -8.41 4.87 1.32
C PRO A 125 -9.22 3.61 0.98
N VAL A 126 -8.53 2.48 0.96
CA VAL A 126 -9.12 1.20 0.57
C VAL A 126 -8.88 0.15 1.65
N ARG A 127 -9.89 -0.69 1.91
CA ARG A 127 -9.76 -1.82 2.84
C ARG A 127 -9.15 -3.02 2.13
N PHE A 128 -8.56 -3.93 2.89
CA PHE A 128 -8.04 -5.17 2.34
C PHE A 128 -9.08 -5.94 1.51
N GLU A 129 -10.33 -6.03 1.98
CA GLU A 129 -11.40 -6.73 1.28
C GLU A 129 -11.68 -6.19 -0.13
N ASP A 130 -11.58 -4.87 -0.30
CA ASP A 130 -11.78 -4.20 -1.59
C ASP A 130 -10.59 -4.45 -2.53
N ILE A 131 -9.36 -4.42 -1.99
CA ILE A 131 -8.14 -4.81 -2.71
C ILE A 131 -8.27 -6.26 -3.20
N ALA A 132 -8.64 -7.19 -2.31
CA ALA A 132 -8.79 -8.60 -2.64
C ALA A 132 -9.92 -8.84 -3.66
N ARG A 133 -11.00 -8.07 -3.60
CA ARG A 133 -12.08 -8.11 -4.61
C ARG A 133 -11.59 -7.63 -5.96
N ARG A 134 -10.85 -6.51 -6.01
CA ARG A 134 -10.29 -5.97 -7.25
C ARG A 134 -9.29 -6.95 -7.86
N ALA A 135 -8.42 -7.56 -7.05
CA ALA A 135 -7.43 -8.55 -7.48
C ALA A 135 -8.05 -9.62 -8.39
N LYS A 136 -9.19 -10.21 -7.98
CA LYS A 136 -9.90 -11.25 -8.75
C LYS A 136 -10.36 -10.81 -10.15
N THR A 137 -10.53 -9.51 -10.37
CA THR A 137 -10.96 -8.93 -11.65
C THR A 137 -9.80 -8.53 -12.56
N LEU A 138 -8.58 -8.49 -12.03
CA LEU A 138 -7.39 -8.06 -12.77
C LEU A 138 -6.84 -9.20 -13.64
N PRO A 139 -6.12 -8.85 -14.72
CA PRO A 139 -5.46 -9.85 -15.57
C PRO A 139 -4.43 -10.65 -14.77
N VAL A 140 -4.17 -11.88 -15.22
CA VAL A 140 -3.10 -12.72 -14.68
C VAL A 140 -1.75 -12.02 -14.90
N ASN A 141 -0.84 -12.14 -13.93
CA ASN A 141 0.51 -11.60 -14.07
C ASN A 141 1.22 -12.31 -15.23
N LYS A 142 1.65 -11.55 -16.24
CA LYS A 142 2.29 -12.07 -17.45
C LYS A 142 3.59 -12.82 -17.15
N HIS A 143 4.29 -12.43 -16.09
CA HIS A 143 5.55 -13.03 -15.67
C HIS A 143 5.39 -14.13 -14.62
N TRP A 144 4.14 -14.56 -14.35
CA TRP A 144 3.89 -15.53 -13.28
C TRP A 144 4.65 -16.84 -13.47
N GLN A 145 4.63 -17.39 -14.69
CA GLN A 145 5.36 -18.61 -15.01
C GLN A 145 6.88 -18.40 -15.09
N ASP A 146 7.34 -17.18 -15.34
CA ASP A 146 8.76 -16.85 -15.42
C ASP A 146 9.42 -16.86 -14.04
N VAL A 147 8.69 -16.46 -12.99
CA VAL A 147 9.24 -16.27 -11.64
C VAL A 147 8.73 -17.28 -10.61
N GLU A 148 7.57 -17.88 -10.84
CA GLU A 148 7.02 -18.92 -9.98
C GLU A 148 6.93 -20.26 -10.70
N HIS A 149 8.04 -21.00 -10.72
CA HIS A 149 8.11 -22.32 -11.34
C HIS A 149 7.02 -23.28 -10.79
N ASN A 150 6.29 -23.93 -11.70
CA ASN A 150 5.14 -24.81 -11.42
C ASN A 150 3.96 -24.14 -10.70
N ALA A 151 3.85 -22.81 -10.74
CA ALA A 151 2.68 -22.15 -10.18
C ALA A 151 1.43 -22.43 -11.03
N LYS A 152 0.33 -22.74 -10.34
CA LYS A 152 -0.98 -22.87 -10.98
C LYS A 152 -1.38 -21.52 -11.58
N GLU A 153 -2.19 -21.56 -12.63
CA GLU A 153 -2.87 -20.36 -13.12
C GLU A 153 -3.73 -19.81 -11.97
N ILE A 154 -3.39 -18.59 -11.56
CA ILE A 154 -4.15 -17.77 -10.62
C ILE A 154 -5.30 -17.15 -11.36
#